data_AF-A0A142XE15-F1
#
_entry.id   AF-A0A142XE15-F1
#
_cell.length_a   1.000
_cell.length_b   1.000
_cell.length_c   1.000
_cell.angle_alpha   90.00
_cell.angle_beta   90.00
_cell.angle_gamma   90.00
#
_symmetry.space_group_name_H-M   'P 1'
#
loop_
_entity.id
_entity.type
_entity.pdbx_description
1 polymer ?
#
loop_
_entity_poly.entity_id
_entity_poly.type
_entity_poly.pdbx_seq_one_letter_code
_entity_poly.pdbx_strand_id
1 'polypeptide(L)'
;MSLVESTTGPRVGNREVRCAACEYGPLATTRKRVAVACRCAGYALGLYTDHRIRKMLDVGRAYTNRFVPLAALVAALREAEAGATEAGRRAVSDVWSIFEGLRAGDAREASRASHTAVGAVQWALGMGGAVPPVPPKWVWAQTAIARSATAPVFAPEWRTHDVQALARLAQIGDLGALPILADALQDAGCEDEQILSHCRDPHEDPHTPGCWVPDLILDVE
;
A
#
# COMPACT_ATOMS: atom_id res chain seq x y z
N MET A 1 -39.95 32.05 -9.31
CA MET A 1 -38.71 32.56 -9.95
C MET A 1 -37.61 32.48 -8.89
N SER A 2 -36.78 31.43 -8.94
CA SER A 2 -35.35 31.50 -9.37
C SER A 2 -34.44 32.06 -8.28
N LEU A 3 -33.32 31.45 -7.86
CA LEU A 3 -32.54 30.33 -8.40
C LEU A 3 -31.72 29.67 -7.28
N VAL A 4 -31.50 28.38 -7.48
CA VAL A 4 -30.46 27.55 -6.88
C VAL A 4 -29.11 28.04 -7.41
N GLU A 5 -28.15 28.33 -6.54
CA GLU A 5 -26.73 28.32 -6.91
C GLU A 5 -26.02 27.21 -6.13
N SER A 6 -25.93 26.08 -6.83
CA SER A 6 -25.07 24.95 -6.56
C SER A 6 -23.62 25.37 -6.74
N THR A 7 -22.88 25.52 -5.64
CA THR A 7 -21.41 25.61 -5.65
C THR A 7 -20.80 24.22 -5.54
N THR A 8 -20.89 23.45 -6.62
CA THR A 8 -20.07 22.25 -6.82
C THR A 8 -18.71 22.65 -7.38
N GLY A 9 -17.80 23.09 -6.50
CA GLY A 9 -16.36 23.05 -6.78
C GLY A 9 -15.82 21.63 -6.58
N PRO A 10 -14.74 21.22 -7.28
CA PRO A 10 -14.17 19.89 -7.11
C PRO A 10 -13.64 19.76 -5.69
N ARG A 11 -14.26 18.89 -4.89
CA ARG A 11 -13.85 18.56 -3.52
C ARG A 11 -12.39 18.11 -3.55
N VAL A 12 -11.51 18.81 -2.84
CA VAL A 12 -10.09 18.43 -2.66
C VAL A 12 -9.93 16.96 -2.22
N GLY A 13 -10.91 16.43 -1.48
CA GLY A 13 -10.97 15.02 -1.09
C GLY A 13 -11.19 14.00 -2.22
N ASN A 14 -11.81 14.38 -3.35
CA ASN A 14 -11.94 13.48 -4.50
C ASN A 14 -10.61 13.31 -5.22
N ARG A 15 -9.79 14.36 -5.33
CA ARG A 15 -8.51 14.28 -6.07
C ARG A 15 -7.52 13.34 -5.37
N GLU A 16 -7.40 13.40 -4.04
CA GLU A 16 -6.54 12.47 -3.29
C GLU A 16 -6.99 11.00 -3.40
N VAL A 17 -8.30 10.75 -3.35
CA VAL A 17 -8.88 9.40 -3.47
C VAL A 17 -8.62 8.82 -4.87
N ARG A 18 -8.78 9.65 -5.90
CA ARG A 18 -8.55 9.32 -7.31
C ARG A 18 -7.07 9.08 -7.63
N CYS A 19 -6.18 9.96 -7.18
CA CYS A 19 -4.74 9.77 -7.28
C CYS A 19 -4.27 8.49 -6.58
N ALA A 20 -4.87 8.14 -5.44
CA ALA A 20 -4.56 6.92 -4.72
C ALA A 20 -5.10 5.66 -5.41
N ALA A 21 -6.23 5.73 -6.13
CA ALA A 21 -6.71 4.62 -6.94
C ALA A 21 -5.75 4.32 -8.11
N CYS A 22 -5.21 5.35 -8.77
CA CYS A 22 -4.16 5.18 -9.78
C CYS A 22 -2.84 4.65 -9.18
N GLU A 23 -2.40 5.21 -8.05
CA GLU A 23 -1.12 4.84 -7.44
C GLU A 23 -1.14 3.43 -6.84
N TYR A 24 -2.22 3.07 -6.14
CA TYR A 24 -2.31 1.81 -5.40
C TYR A 24 -3.09 0.72 -6.14
N GLY A 25 -3.97 1.07 -7.08
CA GLY A 25 -4.68 0.14 -7.97
C GLY A 25 -5.40 -0.99 -7.23
N PRO A 26 -5.79 -2.09 -7.92
CA PRO A 26 -5.77 -3.37 -7.24
C PRO A 26 -4.35 -3.59 -6.69
N LEU A 27 -4.21 -4.08 -5.46
CA LEU A 27 -2.89 -4.31 -4.84
C LEU A 27 -2.17 -5.53 -5.46
N ALA A 28 -1.84 -5.41 -6.75
CA ALA A 28 -1.35 -6.47 -7.62
C ALA A 28 0.05 -6.92 -7.22
N THR A 29 0.91 -5.98 -6.80
CA THR A 29 2.30 -6.26 -6.42
C THR A 29 2.48 -6.37 -4.91
N THR A 30 3.48 -7.13 -4.49
CA THR A 30 3.89 -7.18 -3.07
C THR A 30 4.28 -5.80 -2.56
N ARG A 31 4.97 -5.01 -3.39
CA ARG A 31 5.34 -3.62 -3.06
C ARG A 31 4.13 -2.76 -2.74
N LYS A 32 3.06 -2.79 -3.54
CA LYS A 32 1.86 -1.99 -3.28
C LYS A 32 1.13 -2.44 -2.01
N ARG A 33 1.04 -3.75 -1.76
CA ARG A 33 0.50 -4.26 -0.49
C ARG A 33 1.31 -3.77 0.71
N VAL A 34 2.63 -3.82 0.63
CA VAL A 34 3.51 -3.32 1.71
C VAL A 34 3.36 -1.81 1.90
N ALA A 35 3.23 -1.04 0.83
CA ALA A 35 3.02 0.41 0.91
C ALA A 35 1.74 0.75 1.69
N VAL A 36 0.63 0.09 1.37
CA VAL A 36 -0.64 0.27 2.10
C VAL A 36 -0.53 -0.19 3.56
N ALA A 37 0.09 -1.35 3.80
CA ALA A 37 0.30 -1.86 5.16
C ALA A 37 1.14 -0.90 6.01
N CYS A 38 2.27 -0.41 5.49
CA CYS A 38 3.13 0.53 6.19
C CYS A 38 2.44 1.88 6.44
N ARG A 39 1.63 2.36 5.50
CA ARG A 39 0.86 3.61 5.66
C ARG A 39 -0.23 3.47 6.72
N CYS A 40 -0.97 2.37 6.74
CA CYS A 40 -2.00 2.09 7.74
C CYS A 40 -1.39 1.85 9.13
N ALA A 41 -0.30 1.09 9.21
CA ALA A 41 0.45 0.90 10.45
C ALA A 41 0.98 2.24 10.96
N GLY A 42 1.62 3.06 10.11
CA GLY A 42 2.08 4.40 10.50
C GLY A 42 0.96 5.30 11.04
N TYR A 43 -0.26 5.17 10.52
CA TYR A 43 -1.43 5.87 11.05
C TYR A 43 -1.85 5.35 12.43
N ALA A 44 -1.85 4.03 12.62
CA ALA A 44 -2.31 3.39 13.86
C ALA A 44 -1.31 3.50 15.02
N LEU A 45 -0.01 3.64 14.75
CA LEU A 45 1.06 3.55 15.76
C LEU A 45 1.29 4.84 16.57
N GLY A 46 0.78 6.01 16.16
CA GLY A 46 1.01 7.28 16.88
C GLY A 46 2.51 7.59 17.16
N LEU A 47 2.81 8.33 18.24
CA LEU A 47 4.19 8.66 18.65
C LEU A 47 4.95 7.49 19.31
N TYR A 48 4.26 6.43 19.72
CA TYR A 48 4.78 5.45 20.68
C TYR A 48 4.85 4.05 20.07
N THR A 49 6.06 3.63 19.69
CA THR A 49 6.36 2.24 19.36
C THR A 49 7.81 1.88 19.64
N ASP A 50 8.02 0.58 19.86
CA ASP A 50 9.33 -0.06 19.91
C ASP A 50 10.15 0.28 18.65
N HIS A 51 11.45 0.56 18.84
CA HIS A 51 12.38 0.87 17.75
C HIS A 51 12.41 -0.19 16.64
N ARG A 52 12.14 -1.46 16.95
CA ARG A 52 12.07 -2.57 15.98
C ARG A 52 10.88 -2.42 15.04
N ILE A 53 9.71 -1.99 15.55
CA ILE A 53 8.54 -1.71 14.72
C ILE A 53 8.81 -0.53 13.79
N ARG A 54 9.44 0.54 14.32
CA ARG A 54 9.82 1.71 13.52
C ARG A 54 10.79 1.32 12.40
N LYS A 55 11.85 0.58 12.74
CA LYS A 55 12.81 0.02 11.78
C LYS A 55 12.12 -0.79 10.69
N MET A 56 11.20 -1.69 11.05
CA MET A 56 10.44 -2.47 10.07
C MET A 56 9.65 -1.58 9.10
N LEU A 57 8.99 -0.52 9.59
CA LEU A 57 8.25 0.40 8.73
C LEU A 57 9.16 1.26 7.85
N ASP A 58 10.32 1.67 8.36
CA ASP A 58 11.32 2.40 7.56
C ASP A 58 11.89 1.52 6.44
N VAL A 59 12.24 0.27 6.76
CA VAL A 59 12.70 -0.72 5.77
C VAL A 59 11.59 -1.05 4.78
N GLY A 60 10.33 -1.15 5.24
CA GLY A 60 9.16 -1.33 4.38
C GLY A 60 8.99 -0.18 3.39
N ARG A 61 9.09 1.07 3.84
CA ARG A 61 9.08 2.25 2.95
C ARG A 61 10.27 2.28 1.99
N ALA A 62 11.44 1.83 2.42
CA ALA A 62 12.59 1.73 1.53
C ALA A 62 12.37 0.65 0.46
N TYR A 63 11.74 -0.48 0.82
CA TYR A 63 11.41 -1.57 -0.10
C TYR A 63 10.38 -1.14 -1.15
N THR A 64 9.34 -0.39 -0.74
CA THR A 64 8.33 0.12 -1.68
C THR A 64 8.94 1.07 -2.72
N ASN A 65 9.99 1.78 -2.33
CA ASN A 65 10.75 2.67 -3.22
C ASN A 65 11.91 1.97 -3.95
N ARG A 66 11.99 0.64 -3.89
CA ARG A 66 13.02 -0.18 -4.54
C ARG A 66 14.47 0.11 -4.08
N PHE A 67 14.65 0.68 -2.89
CA PHE A 67 15.98 0.95 -2.32
C PHE A 67 16.59 -0.24 -1.58
N VAL A 68 15.77 -1.17 -1.10
CA VAL A 68 16.22 -2.38 -0.39
C VAL A 68 15.50 -3.62 -0.94
N PRO A 69 16.15 -4.80 -0.93
CA PRO A 69 15.51 -6.04 -1.40
C PRO A 69 14.49 -6.57 -0.38
N LEU A 70 13.59 -7.44 -0.84
CA LEU A 70 12.58 -8.11 0.01
C LEU A 70 13.20 -8.81 1.23
N ALA A 71 14.39 -9.40 1.08
CA ALA A 71 15.10 -10.07 2.17
C ALA A 71 15.38 -9.14 3.37
N ALA A 72 15.65 -7.85 3.12
CA ALA A 72 15.86 -6.87 4.18
C ALA A 72 14.57 -6.59 4.95
N LEU A 73 13.43 -6.51 4.26
CA LEU A 73 12.12 -6.36 4.87
C LEU A 73 11.74 -7.58 5.72
N VAL A 74 11.95 -8.79 5.22
CA VAL A 74 11.69 -10.02 5.97
C VAL A 74 12.56 -10.11 7.23
N ALA A 75 13.84 -9.69 7.17
CA ALA A 75 14.70 -9.63 8.35
C ALA A 75 14.19 -8.63 9.38
N ALA A 76 13.80 -7.42 8.96
CA ALA A 76 13.25 -6.40 9.84
C ALA A 76 11.90 -6.82 10.46
N LEU A 77 11.07 -7.57 9.72
CA LEU A 77 9.82 -8.12 10.22
C LEU A 77 10.05 -9.12 11.36
N ARG A 78 11.04 -10.01 11.24
CA ARG A 78 11.37 -10.97 12.32
C ARG A 78 11.81 -10.27 13.61
N GLU A 79 12.58 -9.19 13.50
CA GLU A 79 12.93 -8.37 14.67
C GLU A 79 11.69 -7.70 15.29
N ALA A 80 10.78 -7.20 14.45
CA ALA A 80 9.52 -6.59 14.87
C ALA A 80 8.58 -7.61 15.55
N GLU A 81 8.51 -8.85 15.08
CA GLU A 81 7.77 -9.95 15.70
C GLU A 81 8.28 -10.25 17.12
N ALA A 82 9.61 -10.29 17.30
CA ALA A 82 10.20 -10.43 18.63
C ALA A 82 9.81 -9.27 19.56
N GLY A 83 9.74 -8.05 19.02
CA GLY A 83 9.28 -6.87 19.77
C GLY A 83 7.80 -6.91 20.13
N ALA A 84 6.93 -7.33 19.22
CA ALA A 84 5.51 -7.51 19.49
C ALA A 84 5.26 -8.57 20.57
N THR A 85 5.99 -9.69 20.51
CA THR A 85 5.92 -10.76 21.52
C THR A 85 6.36 -10.27 22.90
N GLU A 86 7.41 -9.45 22.97
CA GLU A 86 7.86 -8.84 24.23
C GLU A 86 6.87 -7.83 24.79
N ALA A 87 6.30 -6.96 23.95
CA ALA A 87 5.25 -6.04 24.34
C ALA A 87 4.01 -6.78 24.87
N GLY A 88 3.64 -7.90 24.24
CA GLY A 88 2.57 -8.80 24.71
C GLY A 88 2.81 -9.31 26.13
N ARG A 89 4.04 -9.78 26.43
CA ARG A 89 4.39 -10.25 27.78
C ARG A 89 4.27 -9.15 28.84
N ARG A 90 4.65 -7.89 28.51
CA ARG A 90 4.54 -6.75 29.45
C ARG A 90 3.09 -6.31 29.70
N ALA A 91 2.19 -6.58 28.75
CA ALA A 91 0.79 -6.17 28.83
C ALA A 91 -0.09 -7.03 29.77
N VAL A 92 0.40 -8.21 30.16
CA VAL A 92 -0.33 -9.21 30.96
C VAL A 92 0.03 -9.14 32.46
N SER A 93 0.69 -8.07 32.92
CA SER A 93 1.01 -7.93 34.36
C SER A 93 -0.24 -7.70 35.22
N ASP A 94 -0.26 -8.30 36.41
CA ASP A 94 -1.28 -8.03 37.43
C ASP A 94 -1.25 -6.56 37.86
N VAL A 95 -2.43 -5.98 38.08
CA VAL A 95 -2.60 -4.55 38.42
C VAL A 95 -3.18 -4.44 39.81
N TRP A 96 -2.45 -3.79 40.73
CA TRP A 96 -2.88 -3.61 42.12
C TRP A 96 -3.02 -2.13 42.53
N SER A 97 -2.65 -1.20 41.65
CA SER A 97 -2.78 0.25 41.85
C SER A 97 -3.16 1.02 40.58
N ILE A 98 -3.64 2.27 40.71
CA ILE A 98 -4.00 3.14 39.56
C ILE A 98 -2.78 3.41 38.66
N PHE A 99 -1.59 3.64 39.24
CA PHE A 99 -0.36 3.88 38.46
C PHE A 99 0.09 2.63 37.69
N GLU A 100 -0.02 1.45 38.30
CA GLU A 100 0.19 0.19 37.58
C GLU A 100 -0.88 -0.02 36.50
N GLY A 101 -2.12 0.41 36.75
CA GLY A 101 -3.20 0.38 35.78
C GLY A 101 -2.93 1.26 34.56
N LEU A 102 -2.42 2.48 34.76
CA LEU A 102 -2.01 3.36 33.65
C LEU A 102 -0.84 2.76 32.86
N ARG A 103 0.22 2.28 33.55
CA ARG A 103 1.35 1.62 32.88
C ARG A 103 0.93 0.35 32.13
N ALA A 104 0.03 -0.44 32.71
CA ALA A 104 -0.53 -1.62 32.05
C ALA A 104 -1.41 -1.23 30.86
N GLY A 105 -2.13 -0.10 30.94
CA GLY A 105 -2.83 0.52 29.82
C GLY A 105 -1.89 0.85 28.66
N ASP A 106 -0.83 1.61 28.94
CA ASP A 106 0.20 1.97 27.96
C ASP A 106 0.86 0.73 27.35
N ALA A 107 1.16 -0.29 28.17
CA ALA A 107 1.74 -1.55 27.71
C ALA A 107 0.79 -2.35 26.81
N ARG A 108 -0.51 -2.37 27.12
CA ARG A 108 -1.54 -3.02 26.29
C ARG A 108 -1.74 -2.28 24.97
N GLU A 109 -1.72 -0.96 24.98
CA GLU A 109 -1.80 -0.15 23.77
C GLU A 109 -0.58 -0.38 22.88
N ALA A 110 0.63 -0.32 23.45
CA ALA A 110 1.87 -0.63 22.73
C ALA A 110 1.89 -2.06 22.16
N SER A 111 1.37 -3.04 22.90
CA SER A 111 1.23 -4.42 22.44
C SER A 111 0.25 -4.51 21.25
N ARG A 112 -0.94 -3.93 21.36
CA ARG A 112 -1.94 -3.93 20.27
C ARG A 112 -1.39 -3.26 19.02
N ALA A 113 -0.74 -2.10 19.18
CA ALA A 113 -0.14 -1.36 18.08
C ALA A 113 0.96 -2.18 17.39
N SER A 114 1.85 -2.83 18.15
CA SER A 114 2.92 -3.68 17.63
C SER A 114 2.39 -4.89 16.85
N HIS A 115 1.41 -5.62 17.40
CA HIS A 115 0.79 -6.76 16.71
C HIS A 115 0.04 -6.34 15.45
N THR A 116 -0.62 -5.18 15.49
CA THR A 116 -1.31 -4.62 14.32
C THR A 116 -0.33 -4.30 13.20
N ALA A 117 0.80 -3.66 13.51
CA ALA A 117 1.80 -3.30 12.52
C ALA A 117 2.48 -4.53 11.91
N VAL A 118 2.88 -5.50 12.75
CA VAL A 118 3.46 -6.78 12.30
C VAL A 118 2.46 -7.55 11.44
N GLY A 119 1.21 -7.70 11.92
CA GLY A 119 0.15 -8.42 11.21
C GLY A 119 -0.18 -7.81 9.85
N ALA A 120 -0.17 -6.48 9.74
CA ALA A 120 -0.39 -5.80 8.47
C ALA A 120 0.72 -6.08 7.44
N VAL A 121 1.99 -6.09 7.87
CA VAL A 121 3.12 -6.40 6.98
C VAL A 121 3.13 -7.89 6.62
N GLN A 122 2.82 -8.79 7.55
CA GLN A 122 2.64 -10.22 7.26
C GLN A 122 1.55 -10.44 6.20
N TRP A 123 0.40 -9.76 6.34
CA TRP A 123 -0.69 -9.82 5.38
C TRP A 123 -0.24 -9.37 3.99
N ALA A 124 0.52 -8.26 3.92
CA ALA A 124 1.03 -7.74 2.66
C ALA A 124 1.98 -8.71 1.93
N LEU A 125 2.75 -9.50 2.70
CA LEU A 125 3.68 -10.49 2.21
C LEU A 125 3.06 -11.87 1.96
N GLY A 126 1.76 -12.04 2.22
CA GLY A 126 1.08 -13.33 2.08
C GLY A 126 1.50 -14.38 3.14
N MET A 127 2.09 -13.96 4.27
CA MET A 127 2.57 -14.84 5.34
C MET A 127 1.51 -15.07 6.44
N GLY A 128 0.23 -14.92 6.12
CA GLY A 128 -0.83 -14.80 7.13
C GLY A 128 -0.88 -13.41 7.76
N GLY A 129 -1.49 -13.26 8.93
CA GLY A 129 -1.65 -11.96 9.59
C GLY A 129 -3.03 -11.32 9.38
N ALA A 130 -3.17 -10.07 9.81
CA ALA A 130 -4.43 -9.34 9.80
C ALA A 130 -4.39 -8.23 8.76
N VAL A 131 -5.51 -8.04 8.04
CA VAL A 131 -5.70 -6.89 7.15
C VAL A 131 -5.42 -5.62 7.96
N PRO A 132 -4.59 -4.68 7.46
CA PRO A 132 -4.31 -3.44 8.17
C PRO A 132 -5.61 -2.73 8.55
N PRO A 133 -5.72 -2.12 9.76
CA PRO A 133 -6.89 -1.34 10.13
C PRO A 133 -6.89 -0.05 9.31
N VAL A 134 -7.61 -0.09 8.18
CA VAL A 134 -7.74 1.05 7.29
C VAL A 134 -8.67 2.08 7.93
N PRO A 135 -8.24 3.34 8.09
CA PRO A 135 -9.12 4.40 8.59
C PRO A 135 -10.37 4.53 7.72
N PRO A 136 -11.57 4.77 8.29
CA PRO A 136 -12.81 4.90 7.52
C PRO A 136 -12.75 5.95 6.40
N LYS A 137 -11.96 7.01 6.62
CA LYS A 137 -11.72 8.08 5.63
C LYS A 137 -10.85 7.68 4.44
N TRP A 138 -10.15 6.54 4.48
CA TRP A 138 -9.31 6.06 3.38
C TRP A 138 -10.10 5.08 2.50
N VAL A 139 -11.13 5.60 1.84
CA VAL A 139 -11.99 4.84 0.93
C VAL A 139 -11.16 4.16 -0.17
N TRP A 140 -10.16 4.85 -0.72
CA TRP A 140 -9.26 4.29 -1.74
C TRP A 140 -8.57 3.00 -1.28
N ALA A 141 -8.12 2.92 -0.02
CA ALA A 141 -7.39 1.77 0.50
C ALA A 141 -8.33 0.58 0.74
N GLN A 142 -9.56 0.85 1.20
CA GLN A 142 -10.59 -0.17 1.31
C GLN A 142 -10.93 -0.74 -0.07
N THR A 143 -11.11 0.13 -1.07
CA THR A 143 -11.36 -0.28 -2.46
C THR A 143 -10.19 -1.07 -3.04
N ALA A 144 -8.94 -0.62 -2.84
CA ALA A 144 -7.74 -1.30 -3.32
C ALA A 144 -7.59 -2.71 -2.71
N ILE A 145 -7.85 -2.85 -1.41
CA ILE A 145 -7.87 -4.14 -0.72
C ILE A 145 -9.01 -5.03 -1.24
N ALA A 146 -10.20 -4.50 -1.43
CA ALA A 146 -11.33 -5.27 -1.96
C ALA A 146 -11.07 -5.77 -3.39
N ARG A 147 -10.43 -4.94 -4.23
CA ARG A 147 -10.11 -5.25 -5.62
C ARG A 147 -8.85 -6.10 -5.80
N SER A 148 -8.04 -6.32 -4.74
CA SER A 148 -6.81 -7.11 -4.85
C SER A 148 -7.08 -8.59 -5.14
N ALA A 149 -8.23 -9.11 -4.72
CA ALA A 149 -8.66 -10.47 -5.01
C ALA A 149 -8.91 -10.71 -6.52
N THR A 150 -9.22 -9.65 -7.27
CA THR A 150 -9.42 -9.68 -8.72
C THR A 150 -8.32 -8.90 -9.44
N ALA A 151 -7.12 -8.81 -8.85
CA ALA A 151 -6.00 -8.16 -9.50
C ALA A 151 -5.63 -8.90 -10.80
N PRO A 152 -5.31 -8.17 -11.88
CA PRO A 152 -4.97 -8.80 -13.15
C PRO A 152 -3.67 -9.59 -13.01
N VAL A 153 -3.63 -10.79 -13.60
CA VAL A 153 -2.43 -11.64 -13.64
C VAL A 153 -1.61 -11.21 -14.84
N PHE A 154 -0.38 -10.76 -14.60
CA PHE A 154 0.50 -10.30 -15.68
C PHE A 154 1.30 -11.46 -16.28
N ALA A 155 1.04 -11.80 -17.53
CA ALA A 155 1.73 -12.87 -18.23
C ALA A 155 3.20 -12.46 -18.56
N PRO A 156 4.21 -13.32 -18.29
CA PRO A 156 5.62 -12.99 -18.55
C PRO A 156 5.93 -12.59 -20.00
N GLU A 157 5.24 -13.19 -20.96
CA GLU A 157 5.36 -12.94 -22.40
C GLU A 157 5.03 -11.49 -22.80
N TRP A 158 4.18 -10.80 -22.03
CA TRP A 158 3.84 -9.41 -22.28
C TRP A 158 4.98 -8.44 -21.91
N ARG A 159 6.02 -8.89 -21.18
CA ARG A 159 7.17 -8.07 -20.79
C ARG A 159 8.19 -7.90 -21.93
N THR A 160 7.72 -7.47 -23.09
CA THR A 160 8.60 -7.15 -24.23
C THR A 160 9.53 -5.98 -23.89
N HIS A 161 10.59 -5.81 -24.67
CA HIS A 161 11.55 -4.71 -24.50
C HIS A 161 10.84 -3.34 -24.48
N ASP A 162 9.90 -3.13 -25.40
CA ASP A 162 9.22 -1.84 -25.57
C ASP A 162 8.24 -1.56 -24.43
N VAL A 163 7.50 -2.59 -23.97
CA VAL A 163 6.63 -2.52 -22.78
C VAL A 163 7.46 -2.13 -21.54
N GLN A 164 8.64 -2.73 -21.36
CA GLN A 164 9.52 -2.39 -20.24
C GLN A 164 10.09 -0.97 -20.35
N ALA A 165 10.47 -0.52 -21.54
CA ALA A 165 11.00 0.82 -21.77
C ALA A 165 9.94 1.90 -21.45
N LEU A 166 8.72 1.74 -21.97
CA LEU A 166 7.60 2.63 -21.72
C LEU A 166 7.17 2.64 -20.25
N ALA A 167 7.16 1.48 -19.59
CA ALA A 167 6.88 1.41 -18.16
C ALA A 167 7.92 2.18 -17.31
N ARG A 168 9.20 2.13 -17.67
CA ARG A 168 10.25 2.93 -16.98
C ARG A 168 10.07 4.42 -17.19
N LEU A 169 9.68 4.85 -18.40
CA LEU A 169 9.37 6.26 -18.69
C LEU A 169 8.21 6.77 -17.84
N ALA A 170 7.13 5.99 -17.76
CA ALA A 170 6.00 6.31 -16.88
C ALA A 170 6.41 6.37 -15.40
N GLN A 171 7.31 5.49 -14.95
CA GLN A 171 7.79 5.45 -13.57
C GLN A 171 8.61 6.70 -13.18
N ILE A 172 9.38 7.28 -14.11
CA ILE A 172 10.15 8.51 -13.89
C ILE A 172 9.31 9.79 -14.05
N GLY A 173 8.05 9.65 -14.46
CA GLY A 173 7.07 10.74 -14.50
C GLY A 173 6.56 11.12 -15.90
N ASP A 174 7.00 10.45 -16.98
CA ASP A 174 6.42 10.64 -18.31
C ASP A 174 5.12 9.84 -18.47
N LEU A 175 4.05 10.39 -17.92
CA LEU A 175 2.72 9.77 -17.94
C LEU A 175 2.08 9.79 -19.34
N GLY A 176 2.63 10.57 -20.28
CA GLY A 176 2.23 10.55 -21.69
C GLY A 176 2.58 9.24 -22.40
N ALA A 177 3.48 8.45 -21.82
CA ALA A 177 3.83 7.12 -22.31
C ALA A 177 2.73 6.06 -22.04
N LEU A 178 1.75 6.31 -21.15
CA LEU A 178 0.77 5.31 -20.74
C LEU A 178 -0.19 4.85 -21.86
N PRO A 179 -0.76 5.74 -22.69
CA PRO A 179 -1.54 5.30 -23.85
C PRO A 179 -0.71 4.47 -24.84
N ILE A 180 0.55 4.85 -25.08
CA ILE A 180 1.48 4.12 -25.96
C ILE A 180 1.82 2.74 -25.36
N LEU A 181 1.95 2.67 -24.03
CA LEU A 181 2.13 1.42 -23.31
C LEU A 181 0.95 0.47 -23.48
N ALA A 182 -0.29 0.99 -23.53
CA ALA A 182 -1.47 0.16 -23.80
C ALA A 182 -1.36 -0.53 -25.16
N ASP A 183 -0.97 0.21 -26.20
CA ASP A 183 -0.84 -0.32 -27.55
C ASP A 183 0.30 -1.35 -27.63
N ALA A 184 1.45 -1.06 -27.02
CA ALA A 184 2.55 -2.02 -26.94
C ALA A 184 2.17 -3.31 -26.17
N LEU A 185 1.31 -3.21 -25.15
CA LEU A 185 0.77 -4.37 -24.45
C LEU A 185 -0.17 -5.18 -25.33
N GLN A 186 -1.03 -4.54 -26.12
CA GLN A 186 -1.89 -5.24 -27.09
C GLN A 186 -1.09 -5.96 -28.17
N ASP A 187 -0.04 -5.31 -28.70
CA ASP A 187 0.88 -5.92 -29.66
C ASP A 187 1.61 -7.14 -29.09
N ALA A 188 1.86 -7.13 -27.77
CA ALA A 188 2.41 -8.26 -27.05
C ALA A 188 1.38 -9.37 -26.71
N GLY A 189 0.11 -9.19 -27.08
CA GLY A 189 -0.97 -10.15 -26.84
C GLY A 189 -1.69 -10.01 -25.50
N CYS A 190 -1.60 -8.85 -24.83
CA CYS A 190 -2.39 -8.56 -23.64
C CYS A 190 -3.84 -8.23 -24.03
N GLU A 191 -4.79 -9.01 -23.50
CA GLU A 191 -6.24 -8.79 -23.65
C GLU A 191 -6.91 -8.40 -22.31
N ASP A 192 -6.13 -8.12 -21.27
CA ASP A 192 -6.66 -7.75 -19.97
C ASP A 192 -7.25 -6.33 -20.00
N GLU A 193 -8.58 -6.26 -20.04
CA GLU A 193 -9.32 -5.00 -20.15
C GLU A 193 -9.01 -4.06 -18.98
N GLN A 194 -8.73 -4.56 -17.77
CA GLN A 194 -8.44 -3.71 -16.63
C GLN A 194 -7.07 -3.02 -16.78
N ILE A 195 -6.07 -3.69 -17.34
CA ILE A 195 -4.77 -3.10 -17.66
C ILE A 195 -4.92 -2.09 -18.81
N LEU A 196 -5.56 -2.52 -19.90
CA LEU A 196 -5.66 -1.74 -21.13
C LEU A 196 -6.50 -0.47 -20.95
N SER A 197 -7.68 -0.58 -20.34
CA SER A 197 -8.54 0.58 -20.06
C SER A 197 -7.85 1.57 -19.12
N HIS A 198 -7.15 1.09 -18.08
CA HIS A 198 -6.43 1.98 -17.17
C HIS A 198 -5.33 2.78 -17.87
N CYS A 199 -4.58 2.19 -18.79
CA CYS A 199 -3.54 2.90 -19.53
C CYS A 199 -4.09 3.93 -20.53
N ARG A 200 -5.29 3.69 -21.07
CA ARG A 200 -5.92 4.53 -22.10
C ARG A 200 -6.80 5.64 -21.54
N ASP A 201 -7.40 5.41 -20.38
CA ASP A 201 -8.45 6.26 -19.85
C ASP A 201 -7.94 7.13 -18.68
N PRO A 202 -7.49 8.37 -18.95
CA PRO A 202 -7.26 9.36 -17.90
C PRO A 202 -8.56 10.02 -17.41
N HIS A 203 -9.74 9.67 -17.96
CA HIS A 203 -10.98 10.42 -17.78
C HIS A 203 -11.62 10.26 -16.40
N GLU A 204 -11.30 9.21 -15.64
CA GLU A 204 -11.76 9.09 -14.26
C GLU A 204 -10.77 9.75 -13.27
N ASP A 205 -9.46 9.49 -13.43
CA ASP A 205 -8.40 9.89 -12.49
C ASP A 205 -7.10 10.33 -13.20
N PRO A 206 -6.49 11.48 -12.84
CA PRO A 206 -5.19 11.85 -13.38
C PRO A 206 -4.12 10.86 -12.90
N HIS A 207 -3.34 10.31 -13.84
CA HIS A 207 -2.23 9.42 -13.50
C HIS A 207 -1.23 10.09 -12.56
N THR A 208 -0.64 9.29 -11.68
CA THR A 208 0.39 9.71 -10.73
C THR A 208 1.71 9.01 -11.01
N PRO A 209 2.86 9.66 -10.70
CA PRO A 209 4.12 8.95 -10.58
C PRO A 209 3.96 7.80 -9.59
N GLY A 210 4.13 6.56 -10.06
CA GLY A 210 3.82 5.36 -9.27
C GLY A 210 2.48 4.69 -9.61
N CYS A 211 1.91 4.93 -10.79
CA CYS A 211 0.81 4.14 -11.36
C CYS A 211 1.01 2.62 -11.19
N TRP A 212 -0.07 1.89 -10.90
CA TRP A 212 0.01 0.45 -10.61
C TRP A 212 0.38 -0.41 -11.83
N VAL A 213 0.04 0.02 -13.07
CA VAL A 213 0.36 -0.77 -14.28
C VAL A 213 1.88 -0.81 -14.54
N PRO A 214 2.61 0.32 -14.59
CA PRO A 214 4.07 0.30 -14.67
C PRO A 214 4.72 -0.49 -13.52
N ASP A 215 4.20 -0.36 -12.30
CA ASP A 215 4.73 -1.12 -11.16
C ASP A 215 4.56 -2.63 -11.38
N LEU A 216 3.39 -3.09 -11.85
CA LEU A 216 3.11 -4.49 -12.18
C LEU A 216 4.04 -5.06 -13.27
N ILE A 217 4.32 -4.27 -14.31
CA ILE A 217 5.22 -4.65 -15.39
C ILE A 217 6.65 -4.80 -14.86
N LEU A 218 7.09 -3.84 -14.04
CA LEU A 218 8.44 -3.77 -13.48
C LEU A 218 8.59 -4.58 -12.18
N ASP A 219 7.54 -5.25 -11.71
CA ASP A 219 7.58 -6.13 -10.52
C ASP A 219 8.17 -7.48 -10.87
N VAL A 220 9.43 -7.46 -11.28
CA VAL A 220 10.30 -8.63 -11.37
C VAL A 220 11.15 -8.64 -10.11
N GLU A 221 10.82 -9.54 -9.18
CA GLU A 221 11.65 -9.84 -8.00
C GLU A 221 12.57 -11.04 -8.28
#